data_AF-A0A820LN76-F1
#
_entry.id   AF-A0A820LN76-F1
#
_cell.length_a   1.000
_cell.length_b   1.000
_cell.length_c   1.000
_cell.angle_alpha   90.00
_cell.angle_beta   90.00
_cell.angle_gamma   90.00
#
_symmetry.space_group_name_H-M   'P 1'
#
loop_
_entity.id
_entity.type
_entity.pdbx_description
1 polymer ?
#
loop_
_entity_poly.entity_id
_entity_poly.type
_entity_poly.pdbx_seq_one_letter_code
_entity_poly.pdbx_strand_id
1 'polypeptide(L)'
;MLLIYLIQLAIFYQVSTAFPRNFGNHDLSAKESTDGIARFFIIGDWGGLPIAPYKTPSEIAVAHAMGKLGKTFNTSFQLALGDNFYFHGVQSVTDPRFKHTFEDVFTAESLQTPWYVVAGNHDHIGNVSAQIEYSKISHRW
;
A
#
# COMPACT_ATOMS: atom_id res chain seq x y z
N MET A 1 -33.91 -21.59 -3.67
CA MET A 1 -33.44 -20.43 -4.47
C MET A 1 -33.43 -19.12 -3.69
N LEU A 2 -34.48 -18.76 -2.93
CA LEU A 2 -34.50 -17.51 -2.14
C LEU A 2 -33.41 -17.42 -1.04
N LEU A 3 -33.05 -18.55 -0.43
CA LEU A 3 -32.10 -18.60 0.70
C LEU A 3 -30.64 -18.29 0.29
N ILE A 4 -30.26 -18.61 -0.95
CA ILE A 4 -28.89 -18.40 -1.46
C ILE A 4 -28.65 -16.90 -1.73
N TYR A 5 -29.68 -16.19 -2.21
CA TYR A 5 -29.61 -14.74 -2.44
C TYR A 5 -29.50 -13.94 -1.14
N LEU A 6 -30.15 -14.38 -0.05
CA LEU A 6 -30.03 -13.73 1.26
C LEU A 6 -28.64 -13.90 1.88
N ILE A 7 -27.99 -15.04 1.66
CA ILE A 7 -26.62 -15.28 2.14
C ILE A 7 -25.61 -14.44 1.35
N GLN A 8 -25.77 -14.31 0.02
CA GLN A 8 -24.92 -13.43 -0.78
C GLN A 8 -25.10 -11.94 -0.41
N LEU A 9 -26.32 -11.48 -0.13
CA LEU A 9 -26.55 -10.11 0.33
C LEU A 9 -25.91 -9.84 1.71
N ALA A 10 -25.95 -10.81 2.63
CA ALA A 10 -25.35 -10.67 3.96
C ALA A 10 -23.82 -10.57 3.90
N ILE A 11 -23.18 -11.32 3.00
CA ILE A 11 -21.72 -11.26 2.78
C ILE A 11 -21.33 -9.90 2.18
N PHE A 12 -22.07 -9.40 1.19
CA PHE A 12 -21.83 -8.07 0.62
C PHE A 12 -22.08 -6.93 1.64
N TYR A 13 -23.12 -7.06 2.48
CA TYR A 13 -23.40 -6.09 3.52
C TYR A 13 -22.29 -6.06 4.58
N GLN A 14 -21.79 -7.22 5.02
CA GLN A 14 -20.69 -7.28 5.98
C GLN A 14 -19.38 -6.72 5.40
N VAL A 15 -19.07 -6.96 4.12
CA VAL A 15 -17.89 -6.35 3.46
C VAL A 15 -18.01 -4.83 3.38
N SER A 16 -19.22 -4.29 3.16
CA SER A 16 -19.44 -2.83 3.12
C SER A 16 -19.28 -2.14 4.49
N THR A 17 -19.48 -2.88 5.59
CA THR A 17 -19.29 -2.38 6.97
C THR A 17 -17.95 -2.74 7.59
N ALA A 18 -17.17 -3.62 6.95
CA ALA A 18 -15.91 -4.14 7.47
C ALA A 18 -14.68 -3.30 7.10
N PHE A 19 -14.86 -2.14 6.45
CA PHE A 19 -13.84 -1.09 6.48
C PHE A 19 -14.08 -0.22 7.72
N PRO A 20 -13.38 -0.48 8.84
CA PRO A 20 -13.45 0.41 9.99
C PRO A 20 -13.06 1.82 9.55
N ARG A 21 -13.98 2.75 9.77
CA ARG A 21 -13.79 4.18 9.50
C ARG A 21 -12.75 4.84 10.40
N ASN A 22 -12.24 4.14 11.42
CA ASN A 22 -11.28 4.66 12.37
C ASN A 22 -10.35 3.53 12.88
N PHE A 23 -9.19 3.39 12.25
CA PHE A 23 -8.03 2.73 12.86
C PHE A 23 -7.10 3.81 13.42
N GLY A 24 -7.27 4.14 14.71
CA GLY A 24 -6.36 5.02 15.44
C GLY A 24 -6.37 6.48 14.98
N ASN A 25 -5.69 7.34 15.73
CA ASN A 25 -5.60 8.79 15.49
C ASN A 25 -4.73 9.15 14.26
N HIS A 26 -4.68 8.31 13.23
CA HIS A 26 -3.99 8.59 11.98
C HIS A 26 -5.03 8.81 10.89
N ASP A 27 -5.23 10.07 10.51
CA ASP A 27 -6.12 10.49 9.43
C ASP A 27 -5.49 10.12 8.07
N LEU A 28 -5.39 8.82 7.79
CA LEU A 28 -5.09 8.31 6.46
C LEU A 28 -6.40 8.25 5.66
N SER A 29 -7.05 9.40 5.47
CA SER A 29 -8.28 9.44 4.70
C SER A 29 -7.96 9.14 3.23
N ALA A 30 -8.42 7.99 2.73
CA ALA A 30 -8.43 7.73 1.30
C ALA A 30 -9.21 8.85 0.59
N LYS A 31 -8.77 9.25 -0.60
CA LYS A 31 -9.49 10.27 -1.37
C LYS A 31 -10.93 9.79 -1.61
N GLU A 32 -11.90 10.54 -1.08
CA GLU A 32 -13.32 10.18 -1.22
C GLU A 32 -13.73 10.15 -2.71
N SER A 33 -14.32 9.04 -3.12
CA SER A 33 -14.87 8.87 -4.45
C SER A 33 -16.19 9.62 -4.56
N THR A 34 -16.31 10.54 -5.52
CA THR A 34 -17.54 11.30 -5.75
C THR A 34 -18.69 10.46 -6.32
N ASP A 35 -18.39 9.28 -6.86
CA ASP A 35 -19.33 8.33 -7.45
C ASP A 35 -19.64 7.11 -6.56
N GLY A 36 -19.06 7.05 -5.35
CA GLY A 36 -19.17 5.91 -4.45
C GLY A 36 -18.38 4.67 -4.88
N ILE A 37 -17.51 4.77 -5.89
CA ILE A 37 -16.68 3.66 -6.38
C ILE A 37 -15.26 3.77 -5.84
N ALA A 38 -14.87 2.80 -5.01
CA ALA A 38 -13.49 2.64 -4.57
C ALA A 38 -12.62 2.07 -5.70
N ARG A 39 -11.53 2.78 -6.05
CA ARG A 39 -10.53 2.34 -7.02
C ARG A 39 -9.16 2.37 -6.35
N PHE A 40 -8.42 1.27 -6.44
CA PHE A 40 -7.14 1.14 -5.77
C PHE A 40 -6.23 0.20 -6.53
N PHE A 41 -4.93 0.30 -6.28
CA PHE A 41 -3.95 -0.66 -6.78
C PHE A 41 -3.68 -1.75 -5.75
N ILE A 42 -3.32 -2.92 -6.24
CA ILE A 42 -2.77 -4.02 -5.47
C ILE A 42 -1.39 -4.31 -6.05
N ILE A 43 -0.35 -4.26 -5.21
CA ILE A 43 1.03 -4.53 -5.59
C ILE A 43 1.70 -5.39 -4.52
N GLY A 44 2.53 -6.34 -4.91
CA GLY A 44 3.38 -7.13 -4.02
C GLY A 44 4.77 -7.22 -4.63
N ASP A 45 5.74 -7.71 -3.86
CA ASP A 45 7.05 -8.12 -4.41
C ASP A 45 7.79 -6.97 -5.12
N TRP A 46 7.67 -5.75 -4.58
CA TRP A 46 8.14 -4.52 -5.22
C TRP A 46 9.42 -3.98 -4.58
N GLY A 47 9.93 -4.62 -3.53
CA GLY A 47 10.93 -4.08 -2.60
C GLY A 47 12.37 -3.94 -3.09
N GLY A 48 12.60 -3.60 -4.36
CA GLY A 48 13.90 -3.20 -4.89
C GLY A 48 15.04 -4.18 -4.62
N LEU A 49 16.22 -3.64 -4.27
CA LEU A 49 17.42 -4.41 -3.94
C LEU A 49 18.12 -3.83 -2.70
N PRO A 50 18.88 -4.63 -1.92
CA PRO A 50 19.63 -4.14 -0.75
C PRO A 50 20.92 -3.39 -1.10
N ILE A 51 21.22 -3.21 -2.39
CA ILE A 51 22.40 -2.48 -2.87
C ILE A 51 21.96 -1.19 -3.58
N ALA A 52 22.73 -0.12 -3.41
CA ALA A 52 22.49 1.14 -4.11
C ALA A 52 22.36 0.89 -5.63
N PRO A 53 21.36 1.48 -6.32
CA PRO A 53 20.50 2.59 -5.87
C PRO A 53 19.22 2.17 -5.11
N TYR A 54 19.16 0.94 -4.60
CA TYR A 54 18.07 0.35 -3.80
C TYR A 54 16.75 0.10 -4.53
N LYS A 55 16.80 0.10 -5.86
CA LYS A 55 15.64 -0.06 -6.72
C LYS A 55 15.99 -0.79 -8.01
N THR A 56 14.97 -1.33 -8.68
CA THR A 56 15.12 -2.03 -9.96
C THR A 56 14.46 -1.29 -11.13
N PRO A 57 14.90 -1.52 -12.37
CA PRO A 57 14.20 -0.98 -13.54
C PRO A 57 12.72 -1.41 -13.62
N SER A 58 12.41 -2.65 -13.23
CA SER A 58 11.03 -3.18 -13.23
C SER A 58 10.14 -2.47 -12.22
N GLU A 59 10.63 -2.27 -10.99
CA GLU A 59 9.95 -1.50 -9.95
C GLU A 59 9.64 -0.07 -10.40
N ILE A 60 10.63 0.62 -10.99
CA ILE A 60 10.45 1.97 -11.54
C ILE A 60 9.41 1.99 -12.65
N ALA A 61 9.45 1.01 -13.57
CA ALA A 61 8.49 0.92 -14.68
C ALA A 61 7.06 0.69 -14.17
N VAL A 62 6.88 -0.17 -13.16
CA VAL A 62 5.59 -0.41 -12.50
C VAL A 62 5.11 0.86 -11.79
N ALA A 63 5.96 1.54 -11.02
CA ALA A 63 5.61 2.79 -10.36
C ALA A 63 5.16 3.88 -11.35
N HIS A 64 5.83 4.00 -12.50
CA HIS A 64 5.43 4.93 -13.56
C HIS A 64 4.08 4.55 -14.19
N ALA A 65 3.84 3.26 -14.44
CA ALA A 65 2.56 2.77 -14.95
C ALA A 65 1.42 3.02 -13.95
N MET A 66 1.64 2.71 -12.66
CA MET A 66 0.70 3.01 -11.57
C MET A 66 0.41 4.50 -11.50
N GLY A 67 1.40 5.38 -11.62
CA GLY A 67 1.21 6.83 -11.63
C GLY A 67 0.28 7.29 -12.76
N LYS A 68 0.53 6.82 -14.00
CA LYS A 68 -0.32 7.14 -15.16
C LYS A 68 -1.74 6.64 -14.98
N LEU A 69 -1.90 5.36 -14.60
CA LEU A 69 -3.20 4.74 -14.43
C LEU A 69 -3.96 5.31 -13.22
N GLY A 70 -3.27 5.65 -12.15
CA GLY A 70 -3.85 6.25 -10.95
C GLY A 70 -4.46 7.61 -11.24
N LYS A 71 -3.83 8.38 -12.14
CA LYS A 71 -4.40 9.65 -12.65
C LYS A 71 -5.64 9.39 -13.52
N THR A 72 -5.58 8.42 -14.43
CA THR A 72 -6.69 8.08 -15.33
C THR A 72 -7.91 7.57 -14.58
N PHE A 73 -7.71 6.71 -13.58
CA PHE A 73 -8.77 6.06 -12.83
C PHE A 73 -9.11 6.76 -11.52
N ASN A 74 -8.38 7.82 -11.13
CA ASN A 74 -8.58 8.52 -9.87
C ASN A 74 -8.59 7.56 -8.66
N THR A 75 -7.49 6.82 -8.49
CA THR A 75 -7.34 5.86 -7.39
C THR A 75 -7.32 6.54 -6.03
N SER A 76 -7.98 5.93 -5.04
CA SER A 76 -8.17 6.48 -3.69
C SER A 76 -7.12 6.00 -2.68
N PHE A 77 -6.56 4.81 -2.86
CA PHE A 77 -5.54 4.20 -1.98
C PHE A 77 -4.80 3.06 -2.70
N GLN A 78 -3.79 2.48 -2.03
CA GLN A 78 -3.00 1.35 -2.50
C GLN A 78 -2.96 0.23 -1.44
N LEU A 79 -2.90 -1.03 -1.88
CA LEU A 79 -2.62 -2.19 -1.04
C LEU A 79 -1.25 -2.77 -1.42
N ALA A 80 -0.31 -2.80 -0.46
CA ALA A 80 0.99 -3.42 -0.62
C ALA A 80 0.99 -4.78 0.11
N LEU A 81 1.11 -5.87 -0.66
CA LEU A 81 0.92 -7.25 -0.21
C LEU A 81 2.17 -7.92 0.36
N GLY A 82 3.20 -7.14 0.72
CA GLY A 82 4.43 -7.64 1.33
C GLY A 82 5.59 -7.78 0.35
N ASP A 83 6.71 -8.20 0.93
CA ASP A 83 8.04 -8.15 0.33
C ASP A 83 8.40 -6.72 -0.10
N ASN A 84 8.18 -5.81 0.85
CA ASN A 84 8.31 -4.36 0.70
C ASN A 84 9.78 -3.95 0.61
N PHE A 85 10.69 -4.72 1.20
CA PHE A 85 12.13 -4.50 1.08
C PHE A 85 12.92 -5.82 0.96
N TYR A 86 13.37 -6.14 -0.25
CA TYR A 86 14.23 -7.29 -0.49
C TYR A 86 15.67 -7.05 0.00
N PHE A 87 16.40 -8.06 0.49
CA PHE A 87 15.96 -9.43 0.82
C PHE A 87 15.81 -9.65 2.34
N HIS A 88 16.16 -8.66 3.17
CA HIS A 88 16.23 -8.81 4.63
C HIS A 88 15.51 -7.65 5.32
N GLY A 89 14.47 -7.10 4.68
CA GLY A 89 13.70 -6.00 5.23
C GLY A 89 14.53 -4.73 5.44
N VAL A 90 14.08 -3.95 6.42
CA VAL A 90 14.77 -2.77 6.97
C VAL A 90 15.35 -3.08 8.34
N GLN A 91 16.36 -2.32 8.77
CA GLN A 91 17.01 -2.51 10.07
C GLN A 91 16.40 -1.64 11.18
N SER A 92 15.93 -0.44 10.83
CA SER A 92 15.40 0.56 11.77
C SER A 92 14.39 1.48 11.09
N VAL A 93 13.67 2.29 11.88
CA VAL A 93 12.68 3.25 11.34
C VAL A 93 13.34 4.36 10.50
N THR A 94 14.65 4.58 10.68
CA THR A 94 15.46 5.55 9.93
C THR A 94 16.25 4.91 8.79
N ASP A 95 15.94 3.66 8.42
CA ASP A 95 16.64 2.96 7.35
C ASP A 95 16.46 3.70 6.01
N PRO A 96 17.55 4.03 5.28
CA PRO A 96 17.47 4.78 4.02
C PRO A 96 16.66 4.05 2.93
N ARG A 97 16.40 2.74 3.09
CA ARG A 97 15.55 1.96 2.19
C ARG A 97 14.13 2.52 2.08
N PHE A 98 13.55 3.05 3.15
CA PHE A 98 12.23 3.71 3.06
C PHE A 98 12.26 4.87 2.05
N LYS A 99 13.29 5.72 2.13
CA LYS A 99 13.44 6.81 1.18
C LYS A 99 13.68 6.29 -0.24
N HIS A 100 14.64 5.39 -0.44
CA HIS A 100 15.12 5.09 -1.78
C HIS A 100 14.30 4.04 -2.54
N THR A 101 13.64 3.12 -1.84
CA THR A 101 12.79 2.06 -2.43
C THR A 101 11.31 2.46 -2.44
N PHE A 102 10.85 3.29 -1.49
CA PHE A 102 9.44 3.70 -1.45
C PHE A 102 9.22 5.17 -1.83
N GLU A 103 9.80 6.12 -1.11
CA GLU A 103 9.52 7.55 -1.32
C GLU A 103 10.02 8.08 -2.67
N ASP A 104 11.23 7.68 -3.08
CA ASP A 104 11.86 8.13 -4.33
C ASP A 104 11.38 7.35 -5.56
N VAL A 105 10.59 6.28 -5.38
CA VAL A 105 10.10 5.41 -6.46
C VAL A 105 8.65 5.75 -6.81
N PHE A 106 7.77 5.80 -5.82
CA PHE A 106 6.33 6.04 -6.01
C PHE A 106 5.99 7.53 -5.90
N THR A 107 6.59 8.34 -6.78
CA THR A 107 6.58 9.81 -6.69
C THR A 107 5.40 10.49 -7.40
N ALA A 108 4.61 9.76 -8.18
CA ALA A 108 3.49 10.34 -8.91
C ALA A 108 2.45 10.94 -7.94
N GLU A 109 1.88 12.09 -8.29
CA GLU A 109 0.86 12.78 -7.50
C GLU A 109 -0.34 11.87 -7.20
N SER A 110 -0.75 11.06 -8.19
CA SER A 110 -1.84 10.09 -8.08
C SER A 110 -1.55 8.92 -7.11
N LEU A 111 -0.31 8.77 -6.65
CA LEU A 111 0.12 7.78 -5.67
C LEU A 111 0.43 8.40 -4.30
N GLN A 112 0.26 9.72 -4.14
CA GLN A 112 0.32 10.43 -2.85
C GLN A 112 -0.99 10.27 -2.07
N THR A 113 -1.48 9.03 -2.02
CA THR A 113 -2.66 8.59 -1.27
C THR A 113 -2.24 7.51 -0.28
N PRO A 114 -3.07 7.11 0.70
CA PRO A 114 -2.70 6.10 1.67
C PRO A 114 -2.30 4.76 1.03
N TRP A 115 -1.20 4.17 1.52
CA TRP A 115 -0.83 2.79 1.28
C TRP A 115 -1.17 1.98 2.52
N TYR A 116 -1.89 0.89 2.35
CA TYR A 116 -2.11 -0.10 3.40
C TYR A 116 -1.15 -1.25 3.16
N VAL A 117 -0.17 -1.38 4.05
CA VAL A 117 0.97 -2.26 3.88
C VAL A 117 0.86 -3.47 4.80
N VAL A 118 1.10 -4.66 4.27
CA VAL A 118 1.34 -5.88 5.06
C VAL A 118 2.78 -6.35 4.86
N ALA A 119 3.32 -7.08 5.83
CA ALA A 119 4.68 -7.62 5.76
C ALA A 119 4.71 -8.98 5.05
N GLY A 120 5.69 -9.18 4.17
CA GLY A 120 6.01 -10.47 3.55
C GLY A 120 7.14 -11.21 4.27
N ASN A 121 7.59 -12.33 3.71
CA ASN A 121 8.66 -13.12 4.30
C ASN A 121 10.00 -12.37 4.33
N HIS A 122 10.35 -11.61 3.30
CA HIS A 122 11.60 -10.85 3.29
C HIS A 122 11.59 -9.71 4.32
N ASP A 123 10.43 -9.12 4.58
CA ASP A 123 10.24 -8.12 5.62
C ASP A 123 10.44 -8.71 7.02
N HIS A 124 9.89 -9.91 7.25
CA HIS A 124 10.00 -10.65 8.50
C HIS A 124 11.42 -11.10 8.85
N ILE A 125 12.33 -11.20 7.87
CA ILE A 125 13.75 -11.44 8.13
C ILE A 125 14.41 -10.20 8.76
N GLY A 126 13.89 -9.01 8.44
CA GLY A 126 14.34 -7.74 9.02
C GLY A 126 13.50 -7.30 10.21
N ASN A 127 13.31 -5.98 10.33
CA ASN A 127 12.59 -5.36 11.43
C ASN A 127 11.19 -4.88 10.98
N VAL A 128 10.19 -5.76 11.07
CA VAL A 128 8.78 -5.40 10.76
C VAL A 128 8.25 -4.33 11.71
N SER A 129 8.69 -4.31 12.98
CA SER A 129 8.31 -3.24 13.91
C SER A 129 8.78 -1.88 13.42
N ALA A 130 9.94 -1.77 12.76
CA ALA A 130 10.37 -0.54 12.11
C ALA A 130 9.45 -0.13 10.95
N GLN A 131 8.92 -1.07 10.17
CA GLN A 131 7.91 -0.77 9.15
C GLN A 131 6.62 -0.25 9.77
N ILE A 132 6.17 -0.82 10.89
CA ILE A 132 5.01 -0.29 11.63
C ILE A 132 5.30 1.11 12.18
N GLU A 133 6.45 1.32 12.80
CA GLU A 133 6.82 2.64 13.35
C GLU A 133 6.99 3.70 12.26
N TYR A 134 7.34 3.31 11.03
CA TYR A 134 7.46 4.22 9.91
C TYR A 134 6.11 4.83 9.49
N SER A 135 4.98 4.19 9.82
CA SER A 135 3.64 4.76 9.59
C SER A 135 3.36 6.01 10.44
N LYS A 136 4.18 6.26 11.48
CA LYS A 136 4.14 7.49 12.28
C LYS A 136 4.98 8.61 11.65
N ILE A 137 5.82 8.30 10.66
CA ILE A 137 6.73 9.23 9.98
C ILE A 137 6.20 9.59 8.60
N SER A 138 5.83 8.61 7.78
CA SER A 138 5.29 8.85 6.44
C SER A 138 3.76 8.92 6.48
N HIS A 139 3.19 9.97 5.89
CA HIS A 139 1.74 10.20 5.84
C HIS A 139 0.99 9.25 4.90
N ARG A 140 1.69 8.34 4.22
CA ARG A 140 1.10 7.44 3.24
C ARG A 140 1.57 5.99 3.39
N TRP A 141 2.28 5.65 4.46
CA TRP A 141 2.78 4.32 4.77
C TRP A 141 2.01 3.69 5.92
#